data_AF-A0A7W1IK53-F1
#
_entry.id   AF-A0A7W1IK53-F1
#
_cell.length_a   1.000
_cell.length_b   1.000
_cell.length_c   1.000
_cell.angle_alpha   90.00
_cell.angle_beta   90.00
_cell.angle_gamma   90.00
#
_symmetry.space_group_name_H-M   'P 1'
#
loop_
_entity.id
_entity.type
_entity.pdbx_description
1 polymer ?
#
loop_
_entity_poly.entity_id
_entity_poly.type
_entity_poly.pdbx_seq_one_letter_code
_entity_poly.pdbx_strand_id
1 'polypeptide(L)'
;MKQKTPLKAKITLKASKNLTAKKVLKKTPKKHTIGWYKKETRKWFNTAIKYRDSVYTDDGWVFDCVTCNTKVLFKDREGRTYRNAQAGHFQPEIYSNTRFDELNVNAQCGMRCNKLGLGEQIKYARAIDSKYGDGVAVNLEKESSVDKQWTIPELEEIIHDSKETVAFYIGKESA
;
A
#
# COMPACT_ATOMS: atom_id res chain seq x y z
N MET A 1 28.73 -3.49 35.55
CA MET A 1 28.14 -2.12 35.55
C MET A 1 28.56 -1.43 34.26
N LYS A 2 27.62 -1.09 33.37
CA LYS A 2 27.94 -0.44 32.08
C LYS A 2 28.29 1.03 32.33
N GLN A 3 29.52 1.44 31.99
CA GLN A 3 29.97 2.84 32.08
C GLN A 3 29.15 3.69 31.11
N LYS A 4 28.57 4.80 31.61
CA LYS A 4 27.81 5.76 30.79
C LYS A 4 28.78 6.66 30.05
N THR A 5 28.67 6.71 28.72
CA THR A 5 29.42 7.64 27.86
C THR A 5 29.07 9.09 28.20
N PRO A 6 30.04 10.00 28.34
CA PRO A 6 29.75 11.40 28.67
C PRO A 6 29.00 12.09 27.52
N LEU A 7 27.90 12.76 27.86
CA LEU A 7 27.12 13.58 26.94
C LEU A 7 28.01 14.72 26.41
N LYS A 8 28.15 14.81 25.07
CA LYS A 8 28.86 15.91 24.40
C LYS A 8 28.27 17.25 24.85
N ALA A 9 29.13 18.16 25.27
CA ALA A 9 28.76 19.48 25.77
C ALA A 9 27.89 20.24 24.75
N LYS A 10 26.75 20.79 25.20
CA LYS A 10 25.90 21.68 24.42
C LYS A 10 26.67 22.98 24.14
N ILE A 11 27.06 23.19 22.90
CA ILE A 11 27.60 24.48 22.43
C ILE A 11 26.50 25.53 22.60
N THR A 12 26.77 26.58 23.37
CA THR A 12 25.82 27.66 23.68
C THR A 12 25.65 28.61 22.50
N LEU A 13 24.39 28.97 22.21
CA LEU A 13 23.93 29.76 21.04
C LEU A 13 24.40 31.22 20.97
N LYS A 14 25.37 31.67 21.78
CA LYS A 14 25.75 33.09 21.88
C LYS A 14 26.97 33.52 21.02
N ALA A 15 27.40 32.71 20.05
CA ALA A 15 28.52 33.05 19.16
C ALA A 15 28.11 33.49 17.73
N SER A 16 26.82 33.68 17.44
CA SER A 16 26.35 34.09 16.11
C SER A 16 26.05 35.59 16.05
N LYS A 17 27.07 36.43 15.93
CA LYS A 17 26.90 37.88 15.70
C LYS A 17 27.17 38.37 14.28
N ASN A 18 27.44 37.50 13.31
CA ASN A 18 27.59 37.89 11.89
C ASN A 18 26.99 36.86 10.93
N LEU A 19 25.65 36.75 10.92
CA LEU A 19 24.93 36.08 9.83
C LEU A 19 24.27 37.14 8.97
N THR A 20 24.93 37.54 7.88
CA THR A 20 24.31 38.32 6.81
C THR A 20 23.10 37.57 6.26
N ALA A 21 21.96 38.25 6.17
CA ALA A 21 20.72 37.69 5.67
C ALA A 21 20.92 37.13 4.24
N LYS A 22 20.83 35.81 4.10
CA LYS A 22 20.82 35.18 2.78
C LYS A 22 19.58 35.68 2.02
N LYS A 23 19.81 36.20 0.82
CA LYS A 23 18.77 36.57 -0.15
C LYS A 23 17.79 35.39 -0.27
N VAL A 24 16.50 35.62 0.04
CA VAL A 24 15.47 34.59 -0.03
C VAL A 24 15.28 34.20 -1.50
N LEU A 25 15.93 33.12 -1.91
CA LEU A 25 15.66 32.49 -3.21
C LEU A 25 14.20 32.05 -3.20
N LYS A 26 13.42 32.50 -4.19
CA LYS A 26 12.06 32.00 -4.43
C LYS A 26 12.16 30.47 -4.57
N LYS A 27 11.58 29.74 -3.62
CA LYS A 27 11.59 28.26 -3.64
C LYS A 27 10.78 27.79 -4.84
N THR A 28 11.43 27.20 -5.82
CA THR A 28 10.76 26.35 -6.80
C THR A 28 10.05 25.21 -6.08
N PRO A 29 8.87 24.76 -6.54
CA PRO A 29 8.16 23.65 -5.91
C PRO A 29 9.09 22.43 -5.86
N LYS A 30 9.29 21.88 -4.66
CA LYS A 30 10.15 20.72 -4.47
C LYS A 30 9.50 19.52 -5.15
N LYS A 31 10.17 18.93 -6.14
CA LYS A 31 9.81 17.61 -6.67
C LYS A 31 9.80 16.60 -5.51
N HIS A 32 8.79 15.73 -5.49
CA HIS A 32 8.65 14.70 -4.47
C HIS A 32 9.76 13.66 -4.58
N THR A 33 10.13 13.04 -3.45
CA THR A 33 11.14 11.97 -3.42
C THR A 33 10.51 10.64 -3.85
N ILE A 34 11.34 9.67 -4.27
CA ILE A 34 10.86 8.31 -4.61
C ILE A 34 10.08 7.67 -3.45
N GLY A 35 10.47 7.94 -2.21
CA GLY A 35 9.76 7.44 -1.02
C GLY A 35 8.36 8.03 -0.87
N TRP A 36 8.16 9.29 -1.29
CA TRP A 36 6.83 9.89 -1.34
C TRP A 36 5.97 9.19 -2.41
N TYR A 37 6.50 8.98 -3.61
CA TYR A 37 5.79 8.30 -4.69
C TYR A 37 5.41 6.87 -4.31
N LYS A 38 6.32 6.10 -3.69
CA LYS A 38 6.00 4.74 -3.18
C LYS A 38 4.86 4.76 -2.16
N LYS A 39 4.83 5.76 -1.27
CA LYS A 39 3.75 5.92 -0.27
C LYS A 39 2.41 6.25 -0.94
N GLU A 40 2.41 7.16 -1.91
CA GLU A 40 1.20 7.57 -2.63
C GLU A 40 0.69 6.44 -3.53
N THR A 41 1.58 5.71 -4.20
CA THR A 41 1.27 4.51 -5.00
C THR A 41 0.57 3.47 -4.13
N ARG A 42 1.17 3.10 -2.99
CA ARG A 42 0.57 2.14 -2.06
C ARG A 42 -0.83 2.55 -1.60
N LYS A 43 -1.08 3.85 -1.37
CA LYS A 43 -2.38 4.34 -0.97
C LYS A 43 -3.44 4.10 -2.06
N TRP A 44 -3.15 4.52 -3.29
CA TRP A 44 -4.12 4.40 -4.39
C TRP A 44 -4.27 2.95 -4.86
N PHE A 45 -3.16 2.24 -5.05
CA PHE A 45 -3.15 0.83 -5.43
C PHE A 45 -3.96 -0.03 -4.45
N ASN A 46 -3.68 0.05 -3.14
CA ASN A 46 -4.44 -0.72 -2.15
C ASN A 46 -5.93 -0.34 -2.11
N THR A 47 -6.27 0.89 -2.48
CA THR A 47 -7.66 1.32 -2.55
C THR A 47 -8.35 0.74 -3.78
N ALA A 48 -7.68 0.79 -4.94
CA ALA A 48 -8.14 0.18 -6.19
C ALA A 48 -8.38 -1.33 -6.04
N ILE A 49 -7.43 -2.07 -5.43
CA ILE A 49 -7.59 -3.51 -5.15
C ILE A 49 -8.85 -3.79 -4.33
N LYS A 50 -9.11 -3.00 -3.29
CA LYS A 50 -10.31 -3.19 -2.45
C LYS A 50 -11.59 -2.92 -3.21
N TYR A 51 -11.62 -1.90 -4.06
CA TYR A 51 -12.77 -1.66 -4.94
C TYR A 51 -12.96 -2.79 -5.95
N ARG A 52 -11.88 -3.24 -6.61
CA ARG A 52 -11.87 -4.34 -7.57
C ARG A 52 -12.49 -5.61 -7.01
N ASP A 53 -12.11 -5.97 -5.78
CA ASP A 53 -12.54 -7.20 -5.12
C ASP A 53 -13.85 -7.04 -4.32
N SER A 54 -14.46 -5.84 -4.31
CA SER A 54 -15.72 -5.59 -3.60
C SER A 54 -16.91 -5.53 -4.55
N VAL A 55 -18.08 -5.81 -4.00
CA VAL A 55 -19.38 -5.53 -4.62
C VAL A 55 -20.09 -4.44 -3.81
N TYR A 56 -20.90 -3.63 -4.50
CA TYR A 56 -21.74 -2.64 -3.83
C TYR A 56 -23.05 -3.30 -3.35
N THR A 57 -23.39 -3.08 -2.10
CA THR A 57 -24.52 -3.71 -1.40
C THR A 57 -25.32 -2.66 -0.65
N ASP A 58 -26.38 -3.08 0.04
CA ASP A 58 -27.15 -2.18 0.89
C ASP A 58 -26.36 -1.58 2.06
N ASP A 59 -25.24 -2.18 2.47
CA ASP A 59 -24.40 -1.63 3.53
C ASP A 59 -23.22 -0.80 2.98
N GLY A 60 -23.03 -0.80 1.66
CA GLY A 60 -21.89 -0.21 0.96
C GLY A 60 -21.02 -1.26 0.27
N TRP A 61 -19.72 -0.98 0.11
CA TRP A 61 -18.76 -1.85 -0.56
C TRP A 61 -18.30 -2.99 0.34
N VAL A 62 -18.57 -4.22 -0.05
CA VAL A 62 -18.25 -5.44 0.71
C VAL A 62 -17.44 -6.38 -0.17
N PHE A 63 -16.38 -6.98 0.38
CA PHE A 63 -15.64 -8.06 -0.29
C PHE A 63 -15.64 -9.34 0.56
N ASP A 64 -15.44 -10.47 -0.10
CA ASP A 64 -15.12 -11.74 0.56
C ASP A 64 -13.60 -11.86 0.73
N CYS A 65 -13.13 -12.05 1.96
CA CYS A 65 -11.70 -12.20 2.24
C CYS A 65 -11.10 -13.35 1.42
N VAL A 66 -10.06 -13.06 0.62
CA VAL A 66 -9.45 -14.03 -0.31
C VAL A 66 -9.04 -15.36 0.33
N THR A 67 -8.70 -15.38 1.63
CA THR A 67 -8.23 -16.59 2.32
C THR A 67 -9.26 -17.30 3.19
N CYS A 68 -10.30 -16.60 3.66
CA CYS A 68 -11.26 -17.19 4.61
C CYS A 68 -12.73 -16.94 4.28
N ASN A 69 -13.01 -16.27 3.15
CA ASN A 69 -14.34 -15.98 2.62
C ASN A 69 -15.27 -15.23 3.58
N THR A 70 -14.72 -14.63 4.65
CA THR A 70 -15.49 -13.77 5.54
C THR A 70 -15.80 -12.46 4.83
N LYS A 71 -17.07 -12.06 4.84
CA LYS A 71 -17.53 -10.77 4.33
C LYS A 71 -16.97 -9.62 5.16
N VAL A 72 -16.38 -8.63 4.49
CA VAL A 72 -15.80 -7.46 5.13
C VAL A 72 -16.33 -6.20 4.45
N LEU A 73 -17.00 -5.35 5.23
CA LEU A 73 -17.35 -4.01 4.81
C LEU A 73 -16.07 -3.19 4.64
N PHE A 74 -15.79 -2.78 3.41
CA PHE A 74 -14.67 -1.91 3.06
C PHE A 74 -15.02 -0.45 3.29
N LYS A 75 -16.16 -0.01 2.76
CA LYS A 75 -16.63 1.38 2.79
C LYS A 75 -18.15 1.41 2.88
N ASP A 76 -18.71 2.14 3.85
CA ASP A 76 -20.17 2.30 3.97
C ASP A 76 -20.74 3.39 3.05
N ARG A 77 -22.06 3.58 3.07
CA ARG A 77 -22.77 4.58 2.26
C ARG A 77 -22.39 6.02 2.60
N GLU A 78 -21.98 6.30 3.83
CA GLU A 78 -21.47 7.62 4.23
C GLU A 78 -20.00 7.83 3.82
N GLY A 79 -19.38 6.80 3.25
CA GLY A 79 -18.03 6.80 2.75
C GLY A 79 -16.93 6.56 3.79
N ARG A 80 -17.28 6.09 4.98
CA ARG A 80 -16.33 5.71 6.03
C ARG A 80 -15.68 4.37 5.66
N THR A 81 -14.36 4.29 5.81
CA THR A 81 -13.61 3.05 5.52
C THR A 81 -13.24 2.30 6.79
N TYR A 82 -13.22 0.97 6.72
CA TYR A 82 -13.00 0.11 7.89
C TYR A 82 -11.57 -0.41 7.95
N ARG A 83 -10.96 -0.37 9.15
CA ARG A 83 -9.57 -0.83 9.38
C ARG A 83 -9.37 -2.31 9.09
N ASN A 84 -10.41 -3.12 9.21
CA ASN A 84 -10.36 -4.56 8.92
C ASN A 84 -10.32 -4.85 7.41
N ALA A 85 -10.65 -3.88 6.55
CA ALA A 85 -10.58 -3.99 5.11
C ALA A 85 -9.17 -3.66 4.59
N GLN A 86 -8.37 -4.70 4.34
CA GLN A 86 -6.99 -4.56 3.89
C GLN A 86 -6.80 -5.11 2.47
N ALA A 87 -5.74 -4.67 1.81
CA ALA A 87 -5.19 -5.29 0.62
C ALA A 87 -4.00 -6.15 1.10
N GLY A 88 -4.21 -7.45 1.20
CA GLY A 88 -3.21 -8.41 1.68
C GLY A 88 -2.30 -8.87 0.54
N HIS A 89 -1.03 -9.09 0.85
CA HIS A 89 -0.01 -9.54 -0.10
C HIS A 89 0.22 -11.05 0.04
N PHE A 90 0.20 -11.79 -1.08
CA PHE A 90 0.64 -13.20 -1.07
C PHE A 90 2.16 -13.29 -0.89
N GLN A 91 2.92 -12.65 -1.76
CA GLN A 91 4.35 -12.43 -1.60
C GLN A 91 4.55 -11.09 -0.86
N PRO A 92 5.24 -11.10 0.29
CA PRO A 92 5.43 -9.93 1.15
C PRO A 92 5.84 -8.64 0.44
N GLU A 93 5.34 -7.49 0.93
CA GLU A 93 5.65 -6.15 0.39
C GLU A 93 7.17 -5.87 0.28
N ILE A 94 8.02 -6.56 1.04
CA ILE A 94 9.49 -6.40 0.94
C ILE A 94 10.02 -6.74 -0.46
N TYR A 95 9.38 -7.67 -1.18
CA TYR A 95 9.75 -8.05 -2.54
C TYR A 95 9.27 -6.99 -3.52
N SER A 96 10.22 -6.22 -4.04
CA SER A 96 9.91 -5.01 -4.80
C SER A 96 9.23 -5.31 -6.14
N ASN A 97 9.55 -6.45 -6.77
CA ASN A 97 9.02 -6.83 -8.08
C ASN A 97 7.52 -7.07 -8.05
N THR A 98 7.04 -7.85 -7.08
CA THR A 98 5.62 -8.21 -6.93
C THR A 98 4.83 -7.26 -6.03
N ARG A 99 5.44 -6.18 -5.52
CA ARG A 99 4.82 -5.26 -4.54
C ARG A 99 3.50 -4.64 -5.01
N PHE A 100 3.46 -4.22 -6.27
CA PHE A 100 2.32 -3.57 -6.91
C PHE A 100 1.76 -4.42 -8.05
N ASP A 101 1.89 -5.74 -7.92
CA ASP A 101 1.28 -6.71 -8.83
C ASP A 101 -0.14 -7.03 -8.35
N GLU A 102 -1.11 -6.84 -9.23
CA GLU A 102 -2.53 -7.05 -8.95
C GLU A 102 -2.90 -8.50 -8.65
N LEU A 103 -2.15 -9.48 -9.17
CA LEU A 103 -2.34 -10.89 -8.87
C LEU A 103 -1.82 -11.22 -7.47
N ASN A 104 -0.73 -10.55 -7.08
CA ASN A 104 -0.11 -10.70 -5.76
C ASN A 104 -0.93 -10.07 -4.62
N VAL A 105 -1.76 -9.07 -4.92
CA VAL A 105 -2.46 -8.27 -3.92
C VAL A 105 -3.98 -8.36 -4.08
N ASN A 106 -4.66 -8.78 -3.02
CA ASN A 106 -6.10 -9.03 -3.02
C ASN A 106 -6.73 -8.55 -1.72
N ALA A 107 -8.03 -8.28 -1.73
CA ALA A 107 -8.75 -7.88 -0.53
C ALA A 107 -8.77 -9.00 0.51
N GLN A 108 -8.33 -8.67 1.73
CA GLN A 108 -8.15 -9.63 2.82
C GLN A 108 -8.58 -9.01 4.16
N CYS A 109 -9.20 -9.81 5.02
CA CYS A 109 -9.54 -9.37 6.37
C CYS A 109 -8.26 -9.17 7.20
N GLY A 110 -8.15 -8.00 7.83
CA GLY A 110 -6.95 -7.57 8.53
C GLY A 110 -6.72 -8.29 9.84
N MET A 111 -7.77 -8.44 10.65
CA MET A 111 -7.66 -8.97 12.01
C MET A 111 -7.24 -10.42 12.01
N ARG A 112 -7.93 -11.30 11.28
CA ARG A 112 -7.68 -12.75 11.35
C ARG A 112 -6.58 -13.19 10.40
N CYS A 113 -6.66 -12.82 9.13
CA CYS A 113 -5.82 -13.43 8.10
C CYS A 113 -4.55 -12.63 7.79
N ASN A 114 -4.68 -11.37 7.37
CA ASN A 114 -3.51 -10.63 6.89
C ASN A 114 -2.47 -10.36 8.00
N LYS A 115 -2.91 -9.91 9.18
CA LYS A 115 -1.98 -9.56 10.28
C LYS A 115 -1.71 -10.71 11.23
N LEU A 116 -2.74 -11.27 11.86
CA LEU A 116 -2.54 -12.31 12.89
C LEU A 116 -2.16 -13.66 12.28
N GLY A 117 -2.81 -14.05 11.18
CA GLY A 117 -2.53 -15.28 10.44
C GLY A 117 -1.35 -15.17 9.46
N LEU A 118 -0.60 -14.06 9.49
CA LEU A 118 0.57 -13.81 8.63
C LEU A 118 0.29 -14.07 7.13
N GLY A 119 -0.88 -13.67 6.65
CA GLY A 119 -1.30 -13.82 5.26
C GLY A 119 -1.97 -15.16 4.93
N GLU A 120 -1.97 -16.15 5.83
CA GLU A 120 -2.57 -17.48 5.58
C GLU A 120 -2.04 -18.15 4.29
N GLN A 121 -0.72 -18.17 4.12
CA GLN A 121 0.00 -18.45 2.86
C GLN A 121 -0.56 -19.61 2.02
N ILE A 122 -0.84 -20.77 2.63
CA ILE A 122 -1.34 -21.95 1.91
C ILE A 122 -2.74 -21.71 1.35
N LYS A 123 -3.62 -21.07 2.13
CA LYS A 123 -4.97 -20.73 1.67
C LYS A 123 -4.91 -19.65 0.61
N TYR A 124 -4.02 -18.68 0.78
CA TYR A 124 -3.80 -17.61 -0.18
C TYR A 124 -3.36 -18.20 -1.52
N ALA A 125 -2.31 -19.05 -1.56
CA ALA A 125 -1.83 -19.70 -2.77
C ALA A 125 -2.96 -20.41 -3.54
N ARG A 126 -3.75 -21.23 -2.85
CA ARG A 126 -4.90 -21.93 -3.45
C ARG A 126 -5.97 -20.96 -3.99
N ALA A 127 -6.21 -19.88 -3.26
CA ALA A 127 -7.22 -18.89 -3.64
C ALA A 127 -6.80 -18.11 -4.89
N ILE A 128 -5.53 -17.71 -5.02
CA ILE A 128 -5.07 -17.01 -6.23
C ILE A 128 -4.95 -17.93 -7.43
N ASP A 129 -4.56 -19.20 -7.26
CA ASP A 129 -4.60 -20.18 -8.34
C ASP A 129 -6.05 -20.38 -8.81
N SER A 130 -7.00 -20.50 -7.88
CA SER A 130 -8.43 -20.61 -8.23
C SER A 130 -9.00 -19.35 -8.87
N LYS A 131 -8.52 -18.15 -8.49
CA LYS A 131 -9.04 -16.86 -8.97
C LYS A 131 -8.45 -16.45 -10.32
N TYR A 132 -7.17 -16.71 -10.53
CA TYR A 132 -6.40 -16.19 -11.67
C TYR A 132 -5.88 -17.27 -12.61
N GLY A 133 -6.00 -18.54 -12.23
CA GLY A 133 -5.56 -19.69 -13.01
C GLY A 133 -4.44 -20.46 -12.32
N ASP A 134 -4.35 -21.75 -12.63
CA ASP A 134 -3.39 -22.66 -12.02
C ASP A 134 -1.94 -22.20 -12.24
N GLY A 135 -1.13 -22.23 -11.18
CA GLY A 135 0.30 -21.92 -11.23
C GLY A 135 0.64 -20.44 -11.02
N VAL A 136 -0.34 -19.57 -10.82
CA VAL A 136 -0.13 -18.15 -10.49
C VAL A 136 0.67 -18.01 -9.20
N ALA A 137 0.38 -18.80 -8.17
CA ALA A 137 1.14 -18.78 -6.92
C ALA A 137 2.62 -19.11 -7.12
N VAL A 138 2.92 -20.12 -7.95
CA VAL A 138 4.29 -20.53 -8.27
C VAL A 138 5.01 -19.47 -9.09
N ASN A 139 4.32 -18.83 -10.03
CA ASN A 139 4.91 -17.75 -10.82
C ASN A 139 5.22 -16.54 -9.94
N LEU A 140 4.32 -16.13 -9.05
CA LEU A 140 4.56 -15.03 -8.11
C LEU A 140 5.70 -15.31 -7.13
N GLU A 141 5.87 -16.55 -6.68
CA GLU A 141 7.03 -16.96 -5.88
C GLU A 141 8.34 -16.78 -6.65
N LYS A 142 8.38 -17.16 -7.93
CA LYS A 142 9.57 -16.95 -8.78
C LYS A 142 9.84 -15.46 -8.99
N GLU A 143 8.80 -14.71 -9.35
CA GLU A 143 8.89 -13.28 -9.62
C GLU A 143 9.27 -12.47 -8.37
N SER A 144 8.93 -12.91 -7.16
CA SER A 144 9.27 -12.18 -5.92
C SER A 144 10.78 -12.16 -5.65
N SER A 145 11.52 -13.14 -6.18
CA SER A 145 12.97 -13.23 -6.07
C SER A 145 13.74 -12.27 -7.00
N VAL A 146 13.04 -11.64 -7.96
CA VAL A 146 13.65 -10.71 -8.91
C VAL A 146 13.84 -9.34 -8.24
N ASP A 147 15.03 -8.77 -8.39
CA ASP A 147 15.31 -7.41 -7.92
C ASP A 147 14.66 -6.35 -8.83
N LYS A 148 13.81 -5.50 -8.24
CA LYS A 148 13.18 -4.37 -8.95
C LYS A 148 13.46 -3.04 -8.28
N GLN A 149 13.96 -2.07 -9.04
CA GLN A 149 14.05 -0.67 -8.63
C GLN A 149 12.99 0.16 -9.34
N TRP A 150 11.98 0.59 -8.59
CA TRP A 150 10.92 1.45 -9.11
C TRP A 150 11.44 2.84 -9.46
N THR A 151 11.11 3.28 -10.67
CA THR A 151 11.29 4.64 -11.16
C THR A 151 10.08 5.52 -10.79
N ILE A 152 10.24 6.85 -10.85
CA ILE A 152 9.12 7.77 -10.61
C ILE A 152 8.02 7.60 -11.68
N PRO A 153 8.32 7.52 -12.99
CA PRO A 153 7.30 7.34 -14.02
C PRO A 153 6.45 6.08 -13.83
N GLU A 154 7.06 4.93 -13.52
CA GLU A 154 6.30 3.69 -13.24
C GLU A 154 5.33 3.86 -12.05
N LEU A 155 5.77 4.56 -11.00
CA LEU A 155 4.92 4.82 -9.83
C LEU A 155 3.79 5.82 -10.15
N GLU A 156 4.06 6.81 -11.00
CA GLU A 156 3.04 7.75 -11.49
C GLU A 156 1.98 7.05 -12.33
N GLU A 157 2.38 6.11 -13.20
CA GLU A 157 1.50 5.26 -14.00
C GLU A 157 0.59 4.42 -13.09
N ILE A 158 1.15 3.71 -12.10
CA ILE A 158 0.34 2.92 -11.16
C ILE A 158 -0.63 3.83 -10.39
N ILE A 159 -0.21 5.03 -9.97
CA ILE A 159 -1.09 6.00 -9.29
C ILE A 159 -2.22 6.43 -10.21
N HIS A 160 -1.93 6.71 -11.48
CA HIS A 160 -2.91 7.10 -12.49
C HIS A 160 -3.96 6.00 -12.66
N ASP A 161 -3.53 4.78 -12.98
CA ASP A 161 -4.44 3.66 -13.27
C ASP A 161 -5.27 3.26 -12.06
N SER A 162 -4.65 3.33 -10.87
CA SER A 162 -5.37 3.12 -9.61
C SER A 162 -6.46 4.15 -9.37
N LYS A 163 -6.25 5.41 -9.76
CA LYS A 163 -7.26 6.47 -9.62
C LYS A 163 -8.40 6.29 -10.62
N GLU A 164 -8.08 5.94 -11.87
CA GLU A 164 -9.08 5.63 -12.89
C GLU A 164 -9.95 4.44 -12.47
N THR A 165 -9.32 3.39 -11.92
CA THR A 165 -10.03 2.23 -11.35
C THR A 165 -10.98 2.66 -10.23
N VAL A 166 -10.51 3.48 -9.28
CA VAL A 166 -11.34 3.98 -8.18
C VAL A 166 -12.50 4.82 -8.72
N ALA A 167 -12.26 5.71 -9.69
CA ALA A 167 -13.29 6.53 -10.30
C ALA A 167 -14.36 5.68 -11.01
N PHE A 168 -13.93 4.65 -11.75
CA PHE A 168 -14.82 3.69 -12.40
C PHE A 168 -15.76 3.00 -11.40
N TYR A 169 -15.23 2.47 -10.29
CA TYR A 169 -16.05 1.81 -9.29
C TYR A 169 -16.97 2.77 -8.53
N ILE A 170 -16.50 3.98 -8.19
CA ILE A 170 -17.36 5.00 -7.58
C ILE A 170 -18.53 5.37 -8.52
N GLY A 171 -18.29 5.46 -9.83
CA GLY A 171 -19.35 5.68 -10.81
C GLY A 171 -20.43 4.60 -10.83
N LYS A 172 -20.10 3.37 -10.41
CA LYS A 172 -21.06 2.26 -10.29
C LYS A 172 -21.91 2.30 -9.02
N GLU A 173 -21.62 3.15 -8.03
CA GLU A 173 -22.46 3.31 -6.83
C GLU A 173 -23.88 3.81 -7.18
N SER A 174 -24.04 4.44 -8.35
CA SER A 174 -25.27 5.12 -8.79
C SER A 174 -26.05 4.38 -9.89
N ALA A 175 -25.60 3.18 -10.29
CA ALA A 175 -26.23 2.36 -11.33
C ALA A 175 -27.00 1.20 -10.69
#